data_AF-A0A0N5B8M3-F1
#
_entry.id   AF-A0A0N5B8M3-F1
#
_cell.length_a   1.000
_cell.length_b   1.000
_cell.length_c   1.000
_cell.angle_alpha   90.00
_cell.angle_beta   90.00
_cell.angle_gamma   90.00
#
_symmetry.space_group_name_H-M   'P 1'
#
loop_
_entity.id
_entity.type
_entity.pdbx_description
1 polymer ?
#
loop_
_entity_poly.entity_id
_entity_poly.type
_entity_poly.pdbx_seq_one_letter_code
_entity_poly.pdbx_strand_id
1 'polypeptide(L)'
;MPKRGWWQRDKALDLLLSSKSHFLKPNQKGIVYFADDDNAYDIRLFNNYIRHVKKIGVWAVAFSSSPIEAPIVKNKKVVGFQSYYAPERKFAMDMASFAISLDMFLSKPNIRFTMDPSKFSGSPEPILLTGLGIERDDLEPFGYNSKIREVLVYHTKAKNPIPSFPKRNNHTNFGYDIEFP
;
A
#
# COMPACT_ATOMS: atom_id res chain seq x y z
N MET A 1 -16.28 14.16 -1.28
CA MET A 1 -14.91 14.29 -0.74
C MET A 1 -14.23 12.92 -0.72
N PRO A 2 -12.91 12.84 -0.93
CA PRO A 2 -12.15 11.59 -0.80
C PRO A 2 -12.36 10.95 0.59
N LYS A 3 -12.48 9.61 0.66
CA LYS A 3 -12.62 8.84 1.91
C LYS A 3 -11.38 7.96 2.11
N ARG A 4 -11.10 7.46 3.33
CA ARG A 4 -10.08 6.42 3.61
C ARG A 4 -8.62 6.83 3.36
N GLY A 5 -8.15 7.88 4.02
CA GLY A 5 -6.70 8.16 4.12
C GLY A 5 -6.04 8.92 2.97
N TRP A 6 -6.78 9.35 1.93
CA TRP A 6 -6.17 9.95 0.73
C TRP A 6 -5.38 11.23 1.05
N TRP A 7 -5.98 12.14 1.83
CA TRP A 7 -5.33 13.38 2.26
C TRP A 7 -4.13 13.13 3.16
N GLN A 8 -4.21 12.12 4.03
CA GLN A 8 -3.13 11.73 4.94
C GLN A 8 -1.93 11.25 4.13
N ARG A 9 -2.15 10.41 3.10
CA ARG A 9 -1.09 9.98 2.17
C ARG A 9 -0.49 11.16 1.41
N ASP A 10 -1.31 12.08 0.93
CA ASP A 10 -0.84 13.29 0.23
C ASP A 10 -0.01 14.20 1.14
N LYS A 11 -0.43 14.38 2.41
CA LYS A 11 0.32 15.15 3.40
C LYS A 11 1.64 14.49 3.78
N ALA A 12 1.67 13.16 3.86
CA ALA A 12 2.91 12.42 4.06
C ALA A 12 3.88 12.63 2.89
N LEU A 13 3.38 12.67 1.65
CA LEU A 13 4.21 13.01 0.48
C LEU A 13 4.71 14.45 0.54
N ASP A 14 3.87 15.43 0.91
CA ASP A 14 4.29 16.83 1.10
C ASP A 14 5.42 16.94 2.14
N LEU A 15 5.28 16.26 3.28
CA LEU A 15 6.28 16.24 4.33
C LEU A 15 7.58 15.56 3.86
N LEU A 16 7.47 14.41 3.20
CA LEU A 16 8.61 13.65 2.69
C LEU A 16 9.41 14.47 1.68
N LEU A 17 8.74 15.17 0.77
CA LEU A 17 9.39 15.97 -0.27
C LEU A 17 9.98 17.26 0.28
N SER A 18 9.30 17.94 1.22
CA SER A 18 9.80 19.18 1.84
C SER A 18 10.93 18.95 2.85
N SER A 19 10.97 17.79 3.50
CA SER A 19 11.91 17.49 4.58
C SER A 19 12.81 16.27 4.30
N LYS A 20 13.07 15.97 3.02
CA LYS A 20 13.79 14.74 2.61
C LYS A 20 15.16 14.56 3.29
N SER A 21 15.87 15.65 3.58
CA SER A 21 17.19 15.62 4.24
C SER A 21 17.14 15.12 5.69
N HIS A 22 15.96 15.16 6.34
CA HIS A 22 15.78 14.59 7.67
C HIS A 22 15.66 13.05 7.62
N PHE A 23 15.23 12.49 6.49
CA PHE A 23 14.96 11.06 6.34
C PHE A 23 16.03 10.33 5.53
N LEU A 24 16.78 11.04 4.68
CA LEU A 24 17.72 10.45 3.74
C LEU A 24 19.06 11.16 3.75
N LYS A 25 20.13 10.38 3.74
CA LYS A 25 21.49 10.87 3.47
C LYS A 25 21.63 11.26 2.00
N PRO A 26 22.60 12.13 1.65
CA PRO A 26 22.93 12.40 0.25
C PRO A 26 23.15 11.10 -0.54
N ASN A 27 22.56 11.00 -1.73
CA ASN A 27 22.60 9.83 -2.63
C ASN A 27 21.99 8.53 -2.07
N GLN A 28 21.34 8.56 -0.90
CA GLN A 28 20.62 7.40 -0.38
C GLN A 28 19.33 7.19 -1.16
N LYS A 29 19.15 5.99 -1.70
CA LYS A 29 17.89 5.58 -2.33
C LYS A 29 16.80 5.43 -1.26
N GLY A 30 15.63 5.97 -1.55
CA GLY A 30 14.43 5.83 -0.72
C GLY A 30 13.35 5.07 -1.47
N ILE A 31 12.57 4.26 -0.75
CA ILE A 31 11.39 3.58 -1.27
C ILE A 31 10.20 4.02 -0.42
N VAL A 32 9.11 4.40 -1.07
CA VAL A 32 7.85 4.78 -0.45
C VAL A 32 6.90 3.59 -0.51
N TYR A 33 6.41 3.17 0.65
CA TYR A 33 5.41 2.13 0.79
C TYR A 33 4.22 2.68 1.59
N PHE A 34 3.01 2.52 1.06
CA PHE A 34 1.78 2.96 1.71
C PHE A 34 1.19 1.79 2.49
N ALA A 35 1.37 1.80 3.81
CA ALA A 35 0.92 0.76 4.71
C ALA A 35 -0.25 1.28 5.57
N ASP A 36 -1.46 0.81 5.26
CA ASP A 36 -2.64 1.05 6.09
C ASP A 36 -2.49 0.33 7.45
N ASP A 37 -3.11 0.89 8.49
CA ASP A 37 -2.93 0.54 9.90
C ASP A 37 -3.66 -0.73 10.35
N ASP A 38 -4.65 -1.18 9.59
CA ASP A 38 -5.45 -2.37 9.84
C ASP A 38 -4.95 -3.63 9.12
N ASN A 39 -3.97 -3.48 8.23
CA ASN A 39 -3.34 -4.57 7.48
C ASN A 39 -2.27 -5.31 8.31
N ALA A 40 -2.00 -6.55 7.92
CA ALA A 40 -0.90 -7.33 8.49
C ALA A 40 0.24 -7.51 7.48
N TYR A 41 1.47 -7.30 7.94
CA TYR A 41 2.67 -7.30 7.10
C TYR A 41 3.71 -8.28 7.64
N ASP A 42 4.16 -9.20 6.80
CA ASP A 42 5.28 -10.07 7.12
C ASP A 42 6.60 -9.30 6.97
N ILE A 43 7.54 -9.44 7.91
CA ILE A 43 8.84 -8.75 7.85
C ILE A 43 9.63 -9.08 6.57
N ARG A 44 9.41 -10.27 6.00
CA ARG A 44 10.00 -10.69 4.72
C ARG A 44 9.56 -9.79 3.57
N LEU A 45 8.39 -9.14 3.64
CA LEU A 45 7.97 -8.15 2.65
C LEU A 45 8.99 -7.02 2.53
N PHE A 46 9.41 -6.49 3.68
CA PHE A 46 10.36 -5.37 3.73
C PHE A 46 11.75 -5.79 3.31
N ASN A 47 12.20 -6.96 3.77
CA ASN A 47 13.56 -7.45 3.53
C ASN A 47 13.74 -8.00 2.12
N ASN A 48 12.79 -8.80 1.63
CA ASN A 48 12.93 -9.51 0.38
C ASN A 48 12.40 -8.70 -0.80
N TYR A 49 11.37 -7.86 -0.62
CA TYR A 49 10.71 -7.14 -1.73
C TYR A 49 10.99 -5.63 -1.67
N ILE A 50 10.43 -4.91 -0.70
CA ILE A 50 10.40 -3.43 -0.69
C ILE A 50 11.80 -2.81 -0.86
N ARG A 51 12.80 -3.27 -0.11
CA ARG A 51 14.17 -2.71 -0.19
C ARG A 51 14.88 -2.96 -1.53
N HIS A 52 14.38 -3.89 -2.34
CA HIS A 52 14.97 -4.24 -3.65
C HIS A 52 14.27 -3.59 -4.84
N VAL A 53 13.20 -2.82 -4.59
CA VAL A 53 12.49 -2.07 -5.62
C VAL A 53 13.41 -1.04 -6.26
N LYS A 54 13.41 -0.96 -7.60
CA LYS A 54 14.20 0.05 -8.34
C LYS A 54 13.35 1.23 -8.79
N LYS A 55 12.18 0.96 -9.36
CA LYS A 55 11.21 1.94 -9.87
C LYS A 55 9.85 1.71 -9.23
N ILE A 56 9.24 0.55 -9.45
CA ILE A 56 7.99 0.14 -8.82
C ILE A 56 7.92 -1.38 -8.67
N GLY A 57 7.91 -1.84 -7.42
CA GLY A 57 7.74 -3.25 -7.09
C GLY A 57 6.28 -3.59 -6.90
N VAL A 58 5.87 -4.76 -7.36
CA VAL A 58 4.51 -5.29 -7.19
C VAL A 58 4.53 -6.73 -6.70
N TRP A 59 3.56 -7.10 -5.86
CA TRP A 59 3.42 -8.44 -5.27
C TRP A 59 1.95 -8.78 -5.00
N ALA A 60 1.72 -10.02 -4.58
CA ALA A 60 0.39 -10.50 -4.22
C ALA A 60 -0.06 -9.99 -2.83
N VAL A 61 -1.36 -9.76 -2.66
CA VAL A 61 -2.02 -9.38 -1.42
C VAL A 61 -3.15 -10.37 -1.11
N ALA A 62 -3.25 -10.81 0.13
CA ALA A 62 -4.35 -11.65 0.58
C ALA A 62 -5.52 -10.81 1.09
N PHE A 63 -6.74 -11.32 0.92
CA PHE A 63 -7.97 -10.80 1.56
C PHE A 63 -8.37 -9.36 1.19
N SER A 64 -7.92 -8.83 0.04
CA SER A 64 -8.41 -7.55 -0.49
C SER A 64 -9.75 -7.78 -1.22
N SER A 65 -9.79 -7.64 -2.55
CA SER A 65 -11.01 -7.88 -3.34
C SER A 65 -11.38 -9.36 -3.51
N SER A 66 -10.41 -10.25 -3.27
CA SER A 66 -10.50 -11.69 -3.44
C SER A 66 -9.58 -12.38 -2.43
N PRO A 67 -9.60 -13.73 -2.29
CA PRO A 67 -8.68 -14.42 -1.39
C PRO A 67 -7.22 -14.06 -1.65
N ILE A 68 -6.83 -13.92 -2.92
CA ILE A 68 -5.52 -13.47 -3.36
C ILE A 68 -5.68 -12.58 -4.59
N GLU A 69 -5.27 -11.32 -4.48
CA GLU A 69 -5.09 -10.39 -5.59
C GLU A 69 -3.61 -10.34 -5.97
N ALA A 70 -3.27 -10.56 -7.24
CA ALA A 70 -1.88 -10.74 -7.65
C ALA A 70 -1.58 -10.29 -9.08
N PRO A 71 -0.34 -9.83 -9.38
CA PRO A 71 0.11 -9.64 -10.75
C PRO A 71 0.23 -10.99 -11.48
N ILE A 72 -0.28 -11.03 -12.71
CA ILE A 72 -0.09 -12.16 -13.63
C ILE A 72 1.24 -11.94 -14.32
N VAL A 73 2.21 -12.83 -14.08
CA VAL A 73 3.57 -12.71 -14.59
C VAL A 73 3.83 -13.74 -15.68
N LYS A 74 4.28 -13.30 -16.86
CA LYS A 74 4.80 -14.13 -17.94
C LYS A 74 6.15 -13.58 -18.39
N ASN A 75 7.13 -14.43 -18.63
CA ASN A 75 8.47 -14.02 -19.07
C ASN A 75 9.09 -12.91 -18.19
N LYS A 76 8.91 -13.01 -16.86
CA LYS A 76 9.36 -12.03 -15.86
C LYS A 76 8.73 -10.63 -15.98
N LYS A 77 7.65 -10.49 -16.76
CA LYS A 77 6.91 -9.24 -16.95
C LYS A 77 5.45 -9.39 -16.52
N VAL A 78 4.87 -8.31 -16.01
CA VAL A 78 3.46 -8.26 -15.63
C VAL A 78 2.62 -8.11 -16.90
N VAL A 79 1.73 -9.06 -17.17
CA VAL A 79 0.84 -9.04 -18.34
C VAL A 79 -0.61 -8.72 -17.99
N GLY A 80 -0.94 -8.68 -16.69
CA GLY A 80 -2.28 -8.40 -16.19
C GLY A 80 -2.34 -8.61 -14.69
N PHE A 81 -3.55 -8.62 -14.14
CA PHE A 81 -3.81 -8.78 -12.72
C PHE A 81 -4.96 -9.76 -12.49
N GLN A 82 -4.83 -10.58 -11.45
CA GLN A 82 -5.91 -11.38 -10.92
C GLN A 82 -6.56 -10.57 -9.79
N SER A 83 -7.73 -10.00 -10.06
CA SER A 83 -8.51 -9.19 -9.11
C SER A 83 -10.01 -9.40 -9.39
N TYR A 84 -10.85 -9.43 -8.35
CA TYR A 84 -12.30 -9.55 -8.54
C TYR A 84 -12.99 -8.19 -8.67
N TYR A 85 -12.35 -7.13 -8.17
CA TYR A 85 -12.92 -5.78 -8.16
C TYR A 85 -12.34 -4.91 -9.26
N ALA A 86 -13.20 -4.46 -10.17
CA ALA A 86 -12.86 -3.61 -11.32
C ALA A 86 -11.59 -4.11 -12.06
N PRO A 87 -11.60 -5.36 -12.57
CA PRO A 87 -10.43 -5.98 -13.21
C PRO A 87 -9.95 -5.26 -14.47
N GLU A 88 -10.81 -4.44 -15.09
CA GLU A 88 -10.51 -3.59 -16.24
C GLU A 88 -9.60 -2.40 -15.92
N ARG A 89 -9.36 -2.09 -14.64
CA ARG A 89 -8.43 -1.04 -14.23
C ARG A 89 -7.03 -1.31 -14.80
N LYS A 90 -6.39 -0.25 -15.30
CA LYS A 90 -4.99 -0.30 -15.78
C LYS A 90 -4.05 -0.96 -14.74
N PHE A 91 -4.29 -0.64 -13.47
CA PHE A 91 -3.64 -1.21 -12.30
C PHE A 91 -4.72 -1.77 -11.36
N ALA A 92 -5.21 -2.98 -11.65
CA ALA A 92 -6.15 -3.68 -10.79
C ALA A 92 -5.41 -4.34 -9.62
N MET A 93 -4.96 -3.48 -8.70
CA MET A 93 -4.22 -3.87 -7.51
C MET A 93 -4.67 -3.06 -6.29
N ASP A 94 -4.31 -3.57 -5.12
CA ASP A 94 -4.53 -2.96 -3.82
C ASP A 94 -3.41 -1.98 -3.43
N MET A 95 -3.67 -0.99 -2.57
CA MET A 95 -2.63 -0.06 -2.07
C MET A 95 -1.42 -0.78 -1.46
N ALA A 96 -1.64 -1.88 -0.74
CA ALA A 96 -0.60 -2.62 -0.04
C ALA A 96 0.24 -3.53 -0.97
N SER A 97 -0.13 -3.62 -2.25
CA SER A 97 0.48 -4.52 -3.24
C SER A 97 1.73 -3.98 -3.93
N PHE A 98 2.11 -2.72 -3.68
CA PHE A 98 3.21 -2.09 -4.39
C PHE A 98 3.99 -1.11 -3.51
N ALA A 99 5.26 -0.90 -3.88
CA ALA A 99 6.08 0.21 -3.38
C ALA A 99 6.78 0.90 -4.55
N ILE A 100 7.08 2.18 -4.38
CA ILE A 100 7.57 3.05 -5.45
C ILE A 100 8.87 3.71 -5.00
N SER A 101 9.84 3.82 -5.91
CA SER A 101 11.05 4.60 -5.65
C SER A 101 10.71 6.05 -5.34
N LEU A 102 11.36 6.62 -4.32
CA LEU A 102 11.20 8.03 -3.97
C LEU A 102 11.56 8.95 -5.14
N ASP A 103 12.50 8.53 -6.00
CA ASP A 103 12.92 9.29 -7.17
C ASP A 103 11.75 9.58 -8.13
N MET A 104 10.74 8.70 -8.17
CA MET A 104 9.51 8.93 -8.95
C MET A 104 8.74 10.14 -8.43
N PHE A 105 8.62 10.30 -7.11
CA PHE A 105 7.96 11.46 -6.52
C PHE A 105 8.81 12.72 -6.61
N LEU A 106 10.14 12.60 -6.52
CA LEU A 106 11.06 13.73 -6.70
C LEU A 106 11.01 14.27 -8.14
N SER A 107 10.90 13.39 -9.14
CA SER A 107 10.78 13.79 -10.55
C SER A 107 9.40 14.37 -10.89
N LYS A 108 8.36 14.00 -10.14
CA LYS A 108 6.99 14.48 -10.33
C LYS A 108 6.37 14.96 -8.99
N PRO A 109 6.89 16.04 -8.41
CA PRO A 109 6.61 16.44 -7.03
C PRO A 109 5.17 16.89 -6.77
N ASN A 110 4.40 17.15 -7.82
CA ASN A 110 3.01 17.60 -7.73
C ASN A 110 2.00 16.45 -7.76
N ILE A 111 2.44 15.20 -7.97
CA ILE A 111 1.52 14.07 -8.13
C ILE A 111 0.97 13.60 -6.78
N ARG A 112 -0.36 13.56 -6.67
CA ARG A 112 -1.11 13.25 -5.45
C ARG A 112 -2.32 12.36 -5.75
N PHE A 113 -2.79 11.64 -4.73
CA PHE A 113 -4.00 10.81 -4.82
C PHE A 113 -5.24 11.67 -5.08
N THR A 114 -5.25 12.91 -4.60
CA THR A 114 -6.39 13.84 -4.72
C THR A 114 -6.42 14.67 -6.01
N MET A 115 -5.60 14.37 -7.02
CA MET A 115 -5.52 15.21 -8.22
C MET A 115 -6.68 15.06 -9.22
N ASP A 116 -7.43 13.96 -9.17
CA ASP A 116 -8.53 13.71 -10.11
C ASP A 116 -9.85 13.56 -9.36
N PRO A 117 -10.59 14.67 -9.14
CA PRO A 117 -11.87 14.66 -8.45
C PRO A 117 -12.92 13.76 -9.06
N SER A 118 -12.88 13.56 -10.38
CA SER A 118 -13.82 12.70 -11.09
C SER A 118 -13.66 11.22 -10.72
N LYS A 119 -12.49 10.85 -10.19
CA LYS A 119 -12.14 9.47 -9.81
C LYS A 119 -12.10 9.23 -8.30
N PHE A 120 -12.50 10.20 -7.48
CA PHE A 120 -12.54 10.05 -6.02
C PHE A 120 -13.50 8.96 -5.53
N SER A 121 -14.51 8.59 -6.33
CA SER A 121 -15.40 7.45 -6.06
C SER A 121 -14.79 6.10 -6.44
N GLY A 122 -13.72 6.11 -7.23
CA GLY A 122 -13.00 4.93 -7.68
C GLY A 122 -11.83 4.57 -6.76
N SER A 123 -10.76 4.09 -7.37
CA SER A 123 -9.58 3.56 -6.70
C SER A 123 -8.45 4.61 -6.75
N PRO A 124 -7.78 4.92 -5.61
CA PRO A 124 -6.71 5.92 -5.56
C PRO A 124 -5.44 5.50 -6.30
N GLU A 125 -5.16 4.20 -6.36
CA GLU A 125 -3.92 3.63 -6.89
C GLU A 125 -3.73 4.02 -8.38
N PRO A 126 -4.71 3.84 -9.29
CA PRO A 126 -4.58 4.27 -10.68
C PRO A 126 -4.33 5.76 -10.87
N ILE A 127 -4.87 6.63 -10.02
CA ILE A 127 -4.67 8.09 -10.09
C ILE A 127 -3.19 8.40 -9.87
N LEU A 128 -2.63 7.88 -8.77
CA LEU A 128 -1.22 8.09 -8.44
C LEU A 128 -0.30 7.48 -9.50
N LEU A 129 -0.50 6.20 -9.84
CA LEU A 129 0.40 5.47 -10.74
C LEU A 129 0.40 6.10 -12.14
N THR A 130 -0.77 6.47 -12.66
CA THR A 130 -0.87 7.15 -13.96
C THR A 130 -0.29 8.56 -13.90
N GLY A 131 -0.52 9.32 -12.81
CA GLY A 131 0.08 10.64 -12.61
C GLY A 131 1.61 10.58 -12.60
N LEU A 132 2.18 9.55 -11.97
CA LEU A 132 3.62 9.28 -11.99
C LEU A 132 4.12 8.80 -13.37
N GLY A 133 3.23 8.58 -14.33
CA GLY A 133 3.56 8.09 -15.67
C GLY A 133 4.11 6.67 -15.66
N ILE A 134 3.64 5.86 -14.72
CA ILE A 134 4.00 4.45 -14.63
C ILE A 134 3.22 3.70 -15.69
N GLU A 135 3.93 2.84 -16.40
CA GLU A 135 3.37 1.88 -17.35
C GLU A 135 3.50 0.45 -16.83
N ARG A 136 2.73 -0.48 -17.39
CA ARG A 136 2.76 -1.88 -16.95
C ARG A 136 4.15 -2.51 -17.11
N ASP A 137 4.90 -2.10 -18.12
CA ASP A 137 6.25 -2.61 -18.40
C ASP A 137 7.30 -2.17 -17.37
N ASP A 138 6.99 -1.12 -16.59
CA ASP A 138 7.82 -0.64 -15.49
C ASP A 138 7.70 -1.51 -14.23
N LEU A 139 6.66 -2.34 -14.14
CA LEU A 139 6.38 -3.12 -12.94
C LEU A 139 7.43 -4.22 -12.75
N GLU A 140 8.01 -4.24 -11.55
CA GLU A 140 8.96 -5.25 -11.09
C GLU A 140 8.21 -6.27 -10.22
N PRO A 141 7.86 -7.46 -10.75
CA PRO A 141 7.13 -8.45 -9.96
C PRO A 141 8.03 -9.14 -8.93
N PHE A 142 7.55 -9.27 -7.70
CA PHE A 142 8.17 -10.00 -6.60
C PHE A 142 7.31 -11.21 -6.21
N GLY A 143 7.94 -12.22 -5.57
CA GLY A 143 7.24 -13.39 -5.02
C GLY A 143 6.62 -14.37 -6.04
N TYR A 144 6.87 -14.18 -7.34
CA TYR A 144 6.25 -15.00 -8.40
C TYR A 144 7.07 -16.23 -8.81
N ASN A 145 8.36 -16.26 -8.48
CA ASN A 145 9.37 -17.17 -9.04
C ASN A 145 9.62 -18.44 -8.22
N SER A 146 8.96 -18.60 -7.07
CA SER A 146 9.06 -19.78 -6.20
C SER A 146 8.02 -20.85 -6.54
N LYS A 147 8.35 -22.11 -6.23
CA LYS A 147 7.41 -23.25 -6.37
C LYS A 147 6.14 -23.04 -5.53
N ILE A 148 6.30 -22.44 -4.35
CA ILE A 148 5.21 -21.95 -3.50
C ILE A 148 5.26 -20.44 -3.54
N ARG A 149 4.22 -19.80 -4.10
CA ARG A 149 4.11 -18.35 -4.17
C ARG A 149 3.54 -17.83 -2.85
N GLU A 150 4.43 -17.40 -1.97
CA GLU A 150 4.05 -16.88 -0.65
C GLU A 150 3.41 -15.49 -0.77
N VAL A 151 2.42 -15.23 0.09
CA VAL A 151 1.81 -13.91 0.24
C VAL A 151 2.36 -13.30 1.52
N LEU A 152 2.90 -12.08 1.43
CA LEU A 152 3.61 -11.42 2.54
C LEU A 152 2.86 -10.21 3.10
N VAL A 153 1.66 -9.94 2.60
CA VAL A 153 0.80 -8.85 3.06
C VAL A 153 -0.67 -9.25 2.98
N TYR A 154 -1.42 -8.88 4.00
CA TYR A 154 -2.79 -9.31 4.21
C TYR A 154 -3.63 -8.06 4.47
N HIS A 155 -4.65 -7.84 3.64
CA HIS A 155 -5.61 -6.76 3.85
C HIS A 155 -6.65 -7.17 4.91
N THR A 156 -6.20 -7.21 6.16
CA THR A 156 -7.06 -7.48 7.31
C THR A 156 -7.90 -6.25 7.64
N LYS A 157 -8.96 -6.46 8.42
CA LYS A 157 -9.76 -5.38 9.01
C LYS A 157 -10.12 -5.77 10.42
N ALA A 158 -9.95 -4.84 11.36
CA ALA A 158 -10.50 -5.02 12.68
C ALA A 158 -12.05 -5.01 12.59
N LYS A 159 -12.70 -6.03 13.16
CA LYS A 159 -14.13 -5.93 13.48
C LYS A 159 -14.26 -5.18 14.81
N ASN A 160 -15.32 -4.38 14.95
CA ASN A 160 -15.60 -3.57 16.15
C ASN A 160 -15.17 -4.28 17.44
N PRO A 161 -14.13 -3.79 18.13
CA PRO A 161 -13.53 -4.46 19.26
C PRO A 161 -14.19 -3.99 20.56
N ILE A 162 -15.53 -3.90 20.62
CA ILE A 162 -16.21 -3.78 21.91
C ILE A 162 -16.69 -5.18 22.31
N PRO A 163 -15.81 -6.07 22.83
CA PRO A 163 -16.29 -7.20 23.60
C PRO A 163 -17.11 -6.67 24.77
N SER A 164 -18.31 -7.22 24.97
CA SER A 164 -18.99 -7.04 26.24
C SER A 164 -18.26 -7.88 27.28
N PHE A 165 -17.42 -7.25 28.09
CA PHE A 165 -16.87 -7.93 29.26
C PHE A 165 -17.90 -7.89 30.39
N PRO A 166 -18.18 -9.02 31.07
CA PRO A 166 -19.06 -9.01 32.23
C PRO A 166 -18.45 -8.13 33.33
N LYS A 167 -19.26 -7.25 33.93
CA LYS A 167 -18.84 -6.41 35.06
C LYS A 167 -18.36 -7.31 36.20
N ARG A 168 -17.11 -7.17 36.61
CA ARG A 168 -16.55 -7.82 37.80
C ARG A 168 -16.48 -6.80 38.93
N ASN A 169 -17.10 -7.09 40.06
CA ASN A 169 -16.98 -6.26 41.26
C ASN A 169 -15.51 -6.24 41.71
N ASN A 170 -15.00 -5.06 42.09
CA ASN A 170 -13.61 -4.79 42.50
C ASN A 170 -12.53 -4.88 41.39
N HIS A 171 -12.92 -4.89 40.10
CA HIS A 171 -11.94 -4.74 39.02
C HIS A 171 -11.63 -3.26 38.77
N THR A 172 -10.36 -2.87 38.84
CA THR A 172 -9.90 -1.53 38.45
C THR A 172 -9.10 -1.65 37.15
N ASN A 173 -9.17 -0.64 36.29
CA ASN A 173 -8.35 -0.62 35.07
C ASN A 173 -6.95 -0.07 35.35
N PHE A 174 -6.51 0.00 36.61
CA PHE A 174 -5.22 0.58 37.03
C PHE A 174 -4.90 1.97 36.42
N GLY A 175 -5.94 2.78 36.13
CA GLY A 175 -5.79 4.10 35.51
C GLY A 175 -5.61 4.09 33.98
N TYR A 176 -5.64 2.92 33.34
CA TYR A 176 -5.69 2.81 31.89
C TYR A 176 -7.11 3.08 31.39
N ASP A 177 -7.22 3.93 30.38
CA ASP A 177 -8.45 4.18 29.65
C ASP A 177 -8.35 3.57 28.24
N ILE A 178 -9.48 3.15 27.69
CA ILE A 178 -9.58 2.62 26.34
C ILE A 178 -10.34 3.65 25.52
N GLU A 179 -9.62 4.36 24.66
CA GLU A 179 -10.25 5.21 23.65
C GLU A 179 -10.81 4.29 22.56
N PHE A 180 -12.15 4.23 22.46
CA PHE A 180 -12.80 3.46 21.42
C PHE A 180 -12.77 4.25 20.10
N PRO A 181 -12.43 3.62 18.96
CA PRO A 181 -12.41 4.28 17.65
C PRO A 181 -13.80 4.69 17.15
#